data_AF-A0A2E1Y8N7-F1
#
_entry.id   AF-A0A2E1Y8N7-F1
#
_cell.length_a   1.000
_cell.length_b   1.000
_cell.length_c   1.000
_cell.angle_alpha   90.00
_cell.angle_beta   90.00
_cell.angle_gamma   90.00
#
_symmetry.space_group_name_H-M   'P 1'
#
loop_
_entity.id
_entity.type
_entity.pdbx_description
1 polymer ?
#
loop_
_entity_poly.entity_id
_entity_poly.type
_entity_poly.pdbx_seq_one_letter_code
_entity_poly.pdbx_strand_id
1 'polypeptide(L)'
;MLRPEPPGLGQMKTKLPNVTAVSIDGRGLLIAGEPGAGKSSLALALIDRGATLIGDDGLVIDDEDGFPLACPPKTTRGLLEVRNVGLVEFTPSEAPVSLVLQLTTLAPRYPMELATTNLGGTAVPVLLFRPGDATQALRAEFALGKHGLPLPETLNSFDEVEQ
;
A
#
# COMPACT_ATOMS: atom_id res chain seq x y z
N MET A 1 -3.42 2.10 -43.76
CA MET A 1 -4.02 1.01 -42.98
C MET A 1 -3.85 1.39 -41.52
N LEU A 2 -4.87 2.00 -40.91
CA LEU A 2 -4.86 2.38 -39.49
C LEU A 2 -4.88 1.08 -38.68
N ARG A 3 -3.92 0.90 -37.77
CA ARG A 3 -4.04 -0.15 -36.76
C ARG A 3 -5.24 0.23 -35.89
N PRO A 4 -6.15 -0.71 -35.56
CA PRO A 4 -7.18 -0.41 -34.59
C PRO A 4 -6.50 -0.05 -33.26
N GLU A 5 -6.92 1.07 -32.67
CA GLU A 5 -6.62 1.39 -31.27
C GLU A 5 -6.96 0.17 -30.42
N PRO A 6 -6.06 -0.29 -29.51
CA PRO A 6 -6.41 -1.37 -28.60
C PRO A 6 -7.68 -0.94 -27.84
N PRO A 7 -8.62 -1.86 -27.57
CA PRO A 7 -9.78 -1.55 -26.76
C PRO A 7 -9.26 -0.98 -25.44
N GLY A 8 -9.65 0.26 -25.11
CA GLY A 8 -9.24 0.90 -23.86
C GLY A 8 -9.56 -0.07 -22.73
N LEU A 9 -8.53 -0.50 -21.99
CA LEU A 9 -8.73 -1.26 -20.76
C LEU A 9 -9.69 -0.41 -19.92
N GLY A 10 -10.92 -0.89 -19.75
CA GLY A 10 -11.95 -0.15 -19.03
C GLY A 10 -11.45 0.15 -17.62
N GLN A 11 -11.60 1.40 -17.19
CA GLN A 11 -11.27 1.87 -15.84
C GLN A 11 -11.82 0.91 -14.78
N MET A 12 -11.00 0.05 -14.18
CA MET A 12 -11.45 -0.88 -13.14
C MET A 12 -11.01 -0.42 -11.76
N LYS A 13 -11.63 0.68 -11.30
CA LYS A 13 -11.45 1.11 -9.91
C LYS A 13 -12.10 0.12 -8.96
N THR A 14 -11.28 -0.64 -8.24
CA THR A 14 -11.73 -1.66 -7.28
C THR A 14 -11.66 -1.11 -5.87
N LYS A 15 -12.76 -1.18 -5.11
CA LYS A 15 -12.73 -0.82 -3.68
C LYS A 15 -12.16 -1.96 -2.85
N LEU A 16 -11.20 -1.63 -1.99
CA LEU A 16 -10.60 -2.57 -1.05
C LEU A 16 -10.94 -2.15 0.39
N PRO A 17 -11.97 -2.73 1.03
CA PRO A 17 -12.40 -2.32 2.37
C PRO A 17 -11.49 -2.86 3.48
N ASN A 18 -11.53 -2.25 4.67
CA ASN A 18 -10.85 -2.72 5.89
C ASN A 18 -9.32 -2.82 5.79
N VAL A 19 -8.69 -2.04 4.91
CA VAL A 19 -7.25 -2.00 4.68
C VAL A 19 -6.75 -0.57 4.91
N THR A 20 -5.61 -0.44 5.58
CA THR A 20 -4.89 0.83 5.73
C THR A 20 -3.69 0.80 4.80
N ALA A 21 -3.28 1.94 4.23
CA ALA A 21 -2.05 2.00 3.44
C ALA A 21 -1.28 3.31 3.64
N VAL A 22 0.04 3.20 3.51
CA VAL A 22 0.98 4.32 3.50
C VAL A 22 1.91 4.20 2.29
N SER A 23 2.47 5.32 1.86
CA SER A 23 3.54 5.38 0.87
C SER A 23 4.89 5.57 1.58
N ILE A 24 5.88 4.79 1.19
CA ILE A 24 7.27 4.88 1.66
C ILE A 24 8.16 4.95 0.41
N ASP A 25 8.86 6.06 0.22
CA ASP A 25 9.68 6.32 -0.97
C ASP A 25 8.92 6.07 -2.29
N GLY A 26 7.69 6.57 -2.37
CA GLY A 26 6.82 6.40 -3.54
C GLY A 26 6.18 5.02 -3.69
N ARG A 27 6.47 4.06 -2.81
CA ARG A 27 5.94 2.69 -2.85
C ARG A 27 4.81 2.49 -1.84
N GLY A 28 3.68 1.98 -2.32
CA GLY A 28 2.51 1.68 -1.51
C GLY A 28 2.70 0.41 -0.68
N LEU A 29 2.57 0.54 0.64
CA LEU A 29 2.54 -0.55 1.60
C LEU A 29 1.11 -0.69 2.13
N LEU A 30 0.42 -1.76 1.72
CA LEU A 30 -0.90 -2.10 2.24
C LEU A 30 -0.76 -2.88 3.55
N ILE A 31 -1.59 -2.55 4.52
CA ILE A 31 -1.61 -3.14 5.85
C ILE A 31 -3.01 -3.73 6.06
N ALA A 32 -3.10 -5.05 5.93
CA ALA A 32 -4.31 -5.83 6.09
C ALA A 32 -4.27 -6.60 7.43
N GLY A 33 -5.43 -7.08 7.89
CA GLY A 33 -5.55 -7.78 9.16
C GLY A 33 -6.93 -7.64 9.77
N GLU A 34 -7.22 -8.50 10.74
CA GLU A 34 -8.47 -8.46 11.50
C GLU A 34 -8.71 -7.07 12.14
N PRO A 35 -9.97 -6.69 12.41
CA PRO A 35 -10.28 -5.52 13.23
C PRO A 35 -9.50 -5.56 14.56
N GLY A 36 -8.84 -4.45 14.90
CA GLY A 36 -8.01 -4.38 16.11
C GLY A 36 -6.61 -5.00 16.00
N ALA A 37 -6.19 -5.53 14.84
CA ALA A 37 -4.84 -6.06 14.64
C ALA A 37 -3.71 -4.99 14.67
N GLY A 38 -4.05 -3.71 14.76
CA GLY A 38 -3.10 -2.59 14.83
C GLY A 38 -2.71 -1.97 13.48
N LYS A 39 -3.57 -2.07 12.45
CA LYS A 39 -3.32 -1.50 11.11
C LYS A 39 -3.03 0.01 11.16
N SER A 40 -3.96 0.79 11.70
CA SER A 40 -3.83 2.25 11.83
C SER A 40 -2.70 2.65 12.78
N SER A 41 -2.42 1.86 13.82
CA SER A 41 -1.26 2.08 14.71
C SER A 41 0.08 1.89 14.00
N LEU A 42 0.20 0.88 13.14
CA LEU A 42 1.38 0.69 12.32
C LEU A 42 1.53 1.81 11.28
N ALA A 43 0.43 2.20 10.63
CA ALA A 43 0.44 3.32 9.70
C ALA A 43 0.91 4.62 10.36
N LEU A 44 0.39 4.94 11.55
CA LEU A 44 0.82 6.11 12.32
C LEU A 44 2.31 6.05 12.67
N ALA A 45 2.81 4.89 13.11
CA ALA A 45 4.22 4.70 13.43
C ALA A 45 5.14 4.79 12.20
N LEU A 46 4.66 4.45 11.00
CA LEU A 46 5.38 4.65 9.75
C LEU A 46 5.35 6.12 9.31
N ILE A 47 4.23 6.82 9.52
CA ILE A 47 4.11 8.25 9.22
C ILE A 47 5.07 9.08 10.08
N ASP A 48 5.21 8.77 11.37
CA ASP A 48 6.22 9.37 12.25
C ASP A 48 7.66 9.21 11.71
N ARG A 49 7.88 8.19 10.87
CA ARG A 49 9.17 7.87 10.25
C ARG A 49 9.33 8.40 8.82
N GLY A 50 8.36 9.19 8.33
CA GLY A 50 8.41 9.85 7.02
C GLY A 50 7.51 9.23 5.95
N ALA A 51 6.75 8.19 6.26
CA ALA A 51 5.72 7.69 5.34
C ALA A 51 4.57 8.70 5.19
N THR A 52 3.85 8.64 4.08
CA THR A 52 2.64 9.45 3.86
C THR A 52 1.39 8.58 3.83
N LEU A 53 0.27 9.07 4.36
CA LEU A 53 -0.98 8.31 4.38
C LEU A 53 -1.53 8.18 2.96
N ILE A 54 -1.87 6.96 2.54
CA ILE A 54 -2.67 6.73 1.33
C ILE A 54 -4.15 6.65 1.72
N GLY A 55 -4.49 5.87 2.74
CA GLY A 55 -5.86 5.79 3.25
C GLY A 55 -6.00 4.87 4.44
N ASP A 56 -7.12 5.01 5.15
CA ASP A 56 -7.49 4.18 6.30
C ASP A 56 -8.92 3.64 6.15
N ASP A 57 -9.14 2.45 6.72
CA ASP A 57 -10.38 1.65 6.66
C ASP A 57 -10.91 1.33 5.26
N GLY A 58 -10.11 1.60 4.24
CA GLY A 58 -10.41 1.25 2.86
C GLY A 58 -9.58 2.03 1.88
N LEU A 59 -9.49 1.50 0.67
CA LEU A 59 -8.73 2.07 -0.45
C LEU A 59 -9.51 1.94 -1.75
N VAL A 60 -9.08 2.69 -2.74
CA VAL A 60 -9.44 2.45 -4.14
C VAL A 60 -8.17 2.00 -4.85
N ILE A 61 -8.23 0.86 -5.54
CA ILE A 61 -7.17 0.39 -6.41
C ILE A 61 -7.54 0.77 -7.83
N ASP A 62 -6.67 1.54 -8.46
CA ASP A 62 -6.76 1.96 -9.87
C ASP A 62 -5.67 1.21 -10.66
N ASP A 63 -6.01 0.62 -11.80
CA ASP A 63 -5.13 -0.26 -12.57
C ASP A 63 -4.96 0.16 -14.05
N GLU A 64 -5.37 1.39 -14.38
CA GLU A 64 -5.33 1.93 -15.73
C GLU A 64 -3.92 1.91 -16.37
N ASP A 65 -2.87 2.15 -15.57
CA ASP A 65 -1.49 2.26 -16.04
C ASP A 65 -0.72 0.92 -16.03
N GLY A 66 -1.43 -0.21 -15.90
CA GLY A 66 -0.83 -1.55 -15.91
C GLY A 66 -0.13 -1.95 -14.60
N PHE A 67 -0.30 -1.16 -13.55
CA PHE A 67 0.09 -1.48 -12.17
C PHE A 67 -1.01 -1.03 -11.21
N PRO A 68 -1.19 -1.69 -10.05
CA PRO A 68 -2.18 -1.31 -9.06
C PRO A 68 -1.73 -0.05 -8.32
N LEU A 69 -2.32 1.10 -8.62
CA LEU A 69 -2.19 2.33 -7.87
C LEU A 69 -3.17 2.33 -6.69
N ALA A 70 -2.66 2.44 -5.47
CA ALA A 70 -3.51 2.65 -4.30
C ALA A 70 -3.82 4.14 -4.12
N CYS A 71 -5.11 4.45 -4.09
CA CYS A 71 -5.65 5.78 -3.91
C CYS A 71 -6.50 5.87 -2.61
N PRO A 72 -6.56 7.05 -1.96
CA PRO A 72 -7.47 7.29 -0.86
C PRO A 72 -8.93 7.12 -1.30
N PRO A 73 -9.79 6.55 -0.45
CA PRO A 73 -11.23 6.64 -0.64
C PRO A 73 -11.70 8.10 -0.53
N LYS A 74 -12.65 8.52 -1.38
CA LYS A 74 -13.14 9.90 -1.42
C LYS A 74 -13.69 10.41 -0.08
N THR A 75 -14.30 9.53 0.72
CA THR A 75 -15.00 9.87 1.95
C THR A 75 -14.09 10.06 3.16
N THR A 76 -12.95 9.35 3.20
CA THR A 76 -11.98 9.40 4.31
C THR A 76 -10.60 9.85 3.83
N ARG A 77 -10.57 10.62 2.72
CA ARG A 77 -9.32 11.11 2.13
C ARG A 77 -8.56 11.96 3.14
N GLY A 78 -7.32 11.56 3.45
CA GLY A 78 -6.45 12.25 4.39
C GLY A 78 -6.84 12.09 5.86
N LEU A 79 -7.80 11.21 6.19
CA LEU A 79 -8.23 10.97 7.56
C LEU A 79 -7.69 9.62 8.06
N LEU A 80 -7.14 9.63 9.27
CA LEU A 80 -6.72 8.43 10.00
C LEU A 80 -7.40 8.44 11.38
N GLU A 81 -8.02 7.32 11.77
CA GLU A 81 -8.53 7.18 13.13
C GLU A 81 -7.39 6.80 14.09
N VAL A 82 -7.11 7.69 15.05
CA VAL A 82 -6.18 7.40 16.15
C VAL A 82 -7.01 7.04 17.39
N ARG A 83 -6.95 5.77 17.80
CA ARG A 83 -7.71 5.27 18.94
C ARG A 83 -7.46 6.10 20.19
N ASN A 84 -8.54 6.44 20.90
CA ASN A 84 -8.57 7.32 22.09
C ASN A 84 -8.20 8.79 21.82
N VAL A 85 -8.01 9.19 20.56
CA VAL A 85 -7.75 10.58 20.16
C VAL A 85 -8.87 11.08 19.23
N GLY A 86 -9.25 10.28 18.23
CA GLY A 86 -10.25 10.63 17.21
C GLY A 86 -9.65 10.65 15.81
N LEU A 87 -10.35 11.29 14.87
CA LEU A 87 -9.87 11.48 13.50
C LEU A 87 -8.78 12.55 13.46
N VAL A 88 -7.70 12.26 12.75
CA VAL A 88 -6.57 13.17 12.53
C VAL A 88 -6.36 13.35 11.03
N GLU A 89 -6.07 14.59 10.62
CA GLU A 89 -5.82 14.96 9.23
C GLU A 89 -4.34 14.81 8.84
N PHE A 90 -4.12 14.23 7.67
CA PHE A 90 -2.82 14.09 7.01
C PHE A 90 -2.95 14.49 5.54
N THR A 91 -1.84 14.91 4.94
CA THR A 91 -1.79 15.09 3.48
C THR A 91 -1.95 13.73 2.80
N PRO A 92 -2.99 13.54 1.97
CA PRO A 92 -3.21 12.27 1.28
C PRO A 92 -2.18 12.09 0.17
N SER A 93 -1.78 10.83 -0.05
CA SER A 93 -0.87 10.41 -1.11
C SER A 93 -1.44 9.23 -1.89
N GLU A 94 -0.83 8.93 -3.02
CA GLU A 94 -1.18 7.82 -3.91
C GLU A 94 0.12 7.15 -4.33
N ALA A 95 0.14 5.81 -4.45
CA ALA A 95 1.36 5.08 -4.78
C ALA A 95 1.08 3.70 -5.38
N PRO A 96 1.93 3.20 -6.30
CA PRO A 96 1.87 1.82 -6.77
C PRO A 96 2.00 0.84 -5.60
N VAL A 97 1.17 -0.19 -5.55
CA VAL A 97 1.22 -1.19 -4.49
C VAL A 97 2.43 -2.10 -4.68
N SER A 98 3.36 -2.04 -3.74
CA SER A 98 4.58 -2.86 -3.77
C SER A 98 4.50 -4.07 -2.84
N LEU A 99 3.80 -3.98 -1.72
CA LEU A 99 3.73 -5.06 -0.73
C LEU A 99 2.44 -4.99 0.08
N VAL A 100 1.88 -6.16 0.41
CA VAL A 100 0.82 -6.30 1.42
C VAL A 100 1.40 -6.94 2.68
N LEU A 101 1.26 -6.28 3.83
CA LEU A 101 1.49 -6.87 5.14
C LEU A 101 0.17 -7.40 5.68
N GLN A 102 0.09 -8.70 5.89
CA GLN A 102 -1.04 -9.34 6.57
C GLN A 102 -0.71 -9.47 8.05
N LEU A 103 -1.26 -8.59 8.88
CA LEU A 103 -1.04 -8.61 10.33
C LEU A 103 -1.64 -9.87 10.96
N THR A 104 -0.79 -10.69 11.57
CA THR A 104 -1.20 -11.94 12.23
C THR A 104 -0.18 -12.40 13.29
N THR A 105 -0.66 -13.04 14.35
CA THR A 105 0.19 -13.66 15.38
C THR A 105 0.84 -14.96 14.91
N LEU A 106 0.39 -15.51 13.77
CA LEU A 106 0.90 -16.74 13.17
C LEU A 106 2.06 -16.51 12.18
N ALA A 107 2.57 -15.28 12.09
CA ALA A 107 3.65 -14.96 11.16
C ALA A 107 4.91 -15.78 11.47
N PRO A 108 5.49 -16.51 10.49
CA PRO A 108 6.69 -17.30 10.71
C PRO A 108 7.90 -16.39 10.95
N ARG A 109 8.88 -16.88 11.72
CA ARG A 109 10.14 -16.15 11.96
C ARG A 109 10.92 -15.90 10.66
N TYR A 110 10.85 -16.84 9.73
CA TYR A 110 11.52 -16.77 8.42
C TYR A 110 10.51 -17.11 7.32
N PRO A 111 10.09 -16.12 6.49
CA PRO A 111 9.25 -16.38 5.34
C PRO A 111 10.11 -16.98 4.23
N MET A 112 9.96 -18.28 3.97
CA MET A 112 10.70 -18.96 2.89
C MET A 112 10.10 -18.68 1.51
N GLU A 113 8.77 -18.55 1.44
CA GLU A 113 8.01 -18.21 0.25
C GLU A 113 6.93 -17.20 0.64
N LEU A 114 6.64 -16.24 -0.24
CA LEU A 114 5.56 -15.29 -0.06
C LEU A 114 4.37 -15.72 -0.90
N ALA A 115 3.18 -15.65 -0.31
CA ALA A 115 1.96 -15.70 -1.09
C ALA A 115 1.85 -14.44 -1.97
N THR A 116 1.00 -14.49 -2.98
CA THR A 116 0.65 -13.32 -3.80
C THR A 116 -0.85 -13.10 -3.81
N THR A 117 -1.26 -11.85 -3.87
CA THR A 117 -2.64 -11.46 -4.17
C THR A 117 -2.70 -10.75 -5.52
N ASN A 118 -3.80 -10.89 -6.25
CA ASN A 118 -3.99 -10.17 -7.50
C ASN A 118 -4.68 -8.83 -7.21
N LEU A 119 -3.99 -7.73 -7.52
CA LEU A 119 -4.54 -6.38 -7.48
C LEU A 119 -4.34 -5.77 -8.88
N GLY A 120 -5.44 -5.43 -9.55
CA GLY A 120 -5.37 -4.81 -10.87
C GLY A 120 -4.59 -5.64 -11.91
N GLY A 121 -4.75 -6.97 -11.89
CA GLY A 121 -4.02 -7.88 -12.77
C GLY A 121 -2.57 -8.18 -12.32
N THR A 122 -2.03 -7.47 -11.34
CA THR A 122 -0.66 -7.63 -10.85
C THR A 122 -0.59 -8.57 -9.66
N ALA A 123 0.35 -9.51 -9.66
CA ALA A 123 0.63 -10.39 -8.54
C ALA A 123 1.50 -9.66 -7.49
N VAL A 124 0.84 -9.11 -6.47
CA VAL A 124 1.49 -8.37 -5.38
C VAL A 124 1.87 -9.34 -4.25
N PRO A 125 3.11 -9.30 -3.73
CA PRO A 125 3.54 -10.14 -2.62
C PRO A 125 2.76 -9.83 -1.34
N VAL A 126 2.42 -10.88 -0.60
CA VAL A 126 1.77 -10.83 0.70
C VAL A 126 2.69 -11.45 1.74
N LEU A 127 3.08 -10.64 2.72
CA LEU A 127 3.90 -11.07 3.83
C LEU A 127 3.05 -11.17 5.10
N LEU A 128 2.99 -12.36 5.69
CA LEU A 128 2.46 -12.52 7.04
C LEU A 128 3.38 -11.78 8.02
N PHE A 129 2.82 -10.87 8.80
CA PHE A 129 3.59 -9.91 9.56
C PHE A 129 3.12 -9.82 11.01
N ARG A 130 4.04 -10.04 11.96
CA ARG A 130 3.70 -10.05 13.39
C ARG A 130 3.42 -8.63 13.91
N PRO A 131 2.26 -8.38 14.56
CA PRO A 131 1.96 -7.09 15.15
C PRO A 131 2.46 -6.93 16.59
N GLY A 132 2.50 -5.69 17.07
CA GLY A 132 2.45 -5.36 18.50
C GLY A 132 3.79 -5.20 19.23
N ASP A 133 4.91 -5.07 18.51
CA ASP A 133 6.20 -4.70 19.13
C ASP A 133 6.68 -3.30 18.70
N ALA A 134 7.55 -2.71 19.52
CA ALA A 134 8.06 -1.35 19.30
C ALA A 134 8.90 -1.20 18.02
N THR A 135 9.36 -2.31 17.44
CA THR A 135 10.17 -2.32 16.21
C THR A 135 9.34 -2.58 14.95
N GLN A 136 8.01 -2.70 15.07
CA GLN A 136 7.15 -3.15 14.00
C GLN A 136 7.25 -2.28 12.73
N ALA A 137 7.30 -0.95 12.88
CA ALA A 137 7.45 -0.03 11.76
C ALA A 137 8.81 -0.19 11.05
N LEU A 138 9.91 -0.29 11.82
CA LEU A 138 11.25 -0.55 11.27
C LEU A 138 11.29 -1.88 10.51
N ARG A 139 10.68 -2.94 11.05
CA ARG A 139 10.58 -4.24 10.37
C ARG A 139 9.76 -4.15 9.09
N ALA A 140 8.74 -3.28 9.04
CA ALA A 140 7.90 -3.10 7.86
C ALA A 140 8.67 -2.40 6.73
N GLU A 141 9.51 -1.43 7.04
CA GLU A 141 10.43 -0.80 6.07
C GLU A 141 11.42 -1.83 5.49
N PHE A 142 12.06 -2.64 6.33
CA PHE A 142 12.92 -3.73 5.87
C PHE A 142 12.16 -4.76 5.03
N ALA A 143 10.91 -5.08 5.39
CA ALA A 143 10.07 -5.97 4.61
C ALA A 143 9.77 -5.38 3.23
N LEU A 144 9.41 -4.10 3.14
CA LEU A 144 9.18 -3.42 1.88
C LEU A 144 10.43 -3.41 1.00
N GLY A 145 11.59 -3.09 1.57
CA GLY A 145 12.86 -3.11 0.84
C GLY A 145 13.27 -4.49 0.32
N LYS A 146 12.99 -5.55 1.09
CA LYS A 146 13.40 -6.93 0.76
C LYS A 146 12.41 -7.68 -0.13
N HIS A 147 11.12 -7.43 0.06
CA HIS A 147 10.05 -8.25 -0.51
C HIS A 147 9.09 -7.47 -1.41
N GLY A 148 9.13 -6.14 -1.39
CA GLY A 148 8.25 -5.32 -2.20
C GLY A 148 8.64 -5.34 -3.68
N LEU A 149 7.63 -5.21 -4.54
CA LEU A 149 7.84 -4.96 -5.97
C LEU A 149 8.57 -3.61 -6.16
N PRO A 150 9.45 -3.50 -7.18
CA PRO A 150 10.06 -2.22 -7.54
C PRO A 150 9.00 -1.23 -8.03
N LEU A 151 9.36 0.06 -8.08
CA LEU A 151 8.53 1.05 -8.77
C LEU A 151 8.43 0.70 -10.26
N PRO A 152 7.25 0.90 -10.89
CA PRO A 152 7.10 0.77 -12.33
C PRO A 152 8.12 1.62 -13.10
N GLU A 153 8.71 1.06 -14.16
CA GLU A 153 9.73 1.76 -14.98
C GLU A 153 9.21 3.07 -15.57
N THR A 154 7.91 3.16 -15.84
CA THR A 154 7.22 4.36 -16.35
C THR A 154 7.23 5.54 -15.38
N LEU A 155 7.46 5.30 -14.08
CA LEU A 155 7.63 6.35 -13.07
C LEU A 155 9.10 6.74 -12.87
N ASN A 156 10.06 5.89 -13.28
CA ASN A 156 11.49 6.19 -13.18
C ASN A 156 11.99 7.15 -14.27
N SER A 157 11.22 7.35 -15.35
CA SER A 157 11.64 8.15 -16.52
C SER A 157 11.39 9.65 -16.38
N PHE A 158 10.74 10.11 -15.31
CA PHE A 158 10.52 11.55 -15.06
C PHE A 158 11.68 12.23 -14.32
N ASP A 159 12.59 11.47 -13.72
CA ASP A 159 13.74 12.01 -12.96
C ASP A 159 14.99 12.27 -13.83
N GLU A 160 15.02 11.82 -15.09
CA GLU A 160 16.18 12.02 -15.99
C GLU A 160 16.11 13.29 -16.85
N VAL A 161 15.03 14.08 -16.76
CA VAL A 161 14.83 15.27 -17.64
C VAL A 161 15.29 16.59 -16.99
N GLU A 162 15.70 16.59 -15.72
CA GLU A 162 16.24 17.78 -15.02
C GLU A 162 17.72 17.63 -14.61
N GLN A 163 18.59 17.19 -15.54
CA GLN A 163 20.05 17.37 -15.42
C GLN A 163 20.67 18.00 -16.67
#